data_AF-A0A7V3ZVZ9-F1
#
_entry.id   AF-A0A7V3ZVZ9-F1
#
_cell.length_a   1.000
_cell.length_b   1.000
_cell.length_c   1.000
_cell.angle_alpha   90.00
_cell.angle_beta   90.00
_cell.angle_gamma   90.00
#
_symmetry.space_group_name_H-M   'P 1'
#
loop_
_entity.id
_entity.type
_entity.pdbx_description
1 polymer ?
#
loop_
_entity_poly.entity_id
_entity_poly.type
_entity_poly.pdbx_seq_one_letter_code
_entity_poly.pdbx_strand_id
1 'polypeptide(L)'
;MASPRPDTGEPCYFFATTSEELVEAYRTIFNAFQIAAKRIIVRESLNVSVASPFEFLGAEVKSNKGTPVSMNVEVESNRTVITLNISSIQKDEVIELVVTLKVKDDAPTGTHHDVNIDNDSFIEYTALDNRGNELDRVRLPLTSDRDRIRIEEGDQPEIIIR
;
A
#
# COMPACT_ATOMS: atom_id res chain seq x y z
N MET A 1 -9.23 20.31 29.01
CA MET A 1 -8.91 20.41 27.58
C MET A 1 -8.61 19.02 27.07
N ALA A 2 -9.27 18.58 25.99
CA ALA A 2 -8.97 17.30 25.35
C ALA A 2 -7.74 17.46 24.43
N SER A 3 -6.91 16.42 24.33
CA SER A 3 -5.87 16.37 23.30
C SER A 3 -6.49 15.84 22.01
N PRO A 4 -6.23 16.47 20.84
CA PRO A 4 -6.73 15.96 19.56
C PRO A 4 -5.98 14.70 19.13
N ARG A 5 -6.64 13.80 18.38
CA ARG A 5 -5.95 12.66 17.76
C ARG A 5 -5.04 13.11 16.61
N PRO A 6 -3.85 12.52 16.43
CA PRO A 6 -2.96 12.88 15.33
C PRO A 6 -3.47 12.48 13.92
N ASP A 7 -4.23 11.39 13.80
CA ASP A 7 -4.83 10.93 12.53
C ASP A 7 -6.02 11.78 12.10
N THR A 8 -7.02 11.95 12.97
CA THR A 8 -8.30 12.59 12.61
C THR A 8 -8.42 14.05 13.06
N GLY A 9 -7.60 14.49 14.01
CA GLY A 9 -7.73 15.82 14.64
C GLY A 9 -8.90 15.93 15.63
N GLU A 10 -9.66 14.86 15.82
CA GLU A 10 -10.83 14.85 16.70
C GLU A 10 -10.42 14.88 18.18
N PRO A 11 -11.16 15.60 19.04
CA PRO A 11 -10.87 15.62 20.47
C PRO A 11 -11.07 14.23 21.09
N CYS A 12 -10.04 13.69 21.73
CA CYS A 12 -10.14 12.45 22.49
C CYS A 12 -10.75 12.68 23.87
N TYR A 13 -11.89 12.05 24.14
CA TYR A 13 -12.44 11.90 25.48
C TYR A 13 -12.42 10.43 25.86
N PHE A 14 -11.66 10.08 26.89
CA PHE A 14 -11.68 8.75 27.47
C PHE A 14 -12.40 8.80 28.80
N PHE A 15 -13.50 8.07 28.92
CA PHE A 15 -14.15 7.78 30.18
C PHE A 15 -13.98 6.29 30.44
N ALA A 16 -13.34 5.95 31.55
CA ALA A 16 -13.20 4.58 32.01
C ALA A 16 -13.86 4.47 33.38
N THR A 17 -14.82 3.57 33.48
CA THR A 17 -15.52 3.18 34.71
C THR A 17 -15.09 1.78 35.18
N THR A 18 -14.43 1.03 34.30
CA THR A 18 -13.85 -0.28 34.60
C THR A 18 -12.35 -0.32 34.28
N SER A 19 -11.65 -1.30 34.85
CA SER A 19 -10.23 -1.52 34.57
C SER A 19 -9.95 -1.88 33.11
N GLU A 20 -10.89 -2.57 32.46
CA GLU A 20 -10.76 -2.97 31.03
C GLU A 20 -10.83 -1.74 30.12
N GLU A 21 -11.80 -0.86 30.36
CA GLU A 21 -11.94 0.42 29.63
C GLU A 21 -10.69 1.31 29.81
N LEU A 22 -10.08 1.30 31.00
CA LEU A 22 -8.84 2.04 31.27
C LEU A 22 -7.66 1.49 30.46
N VAL A 23 -7.53 0.17 30.36
CA VAL A 23 -6.50 -0.49 29.56
C VAL A 23 -6.69 -0.20 28.07
N GLU A 24 -7.93 -0.23 27.58
CA GLU A 24 -8.25 0.08 26.18
C GLU A 24 -7.98 1.55 25.84
N ALA A 25 -8.35 2.47 26.72
CA ALA A 25 -8.03 3.89 26.59
C ALA A 25 -6.51 4.12 26.50
N TYR A 26 -5.73 3.47 27.38
CA TYR A 26 -4.27 3.59 27.34
C TYR A 26 -3.67 3.04 26.04
N ARG A 27 -4.13 1.88 25.55
CA ARG A 27 -3.70 1.34 24.26
C ARG A 27 -4.00 2.29 23.11
N THR A 28 -5.18 2.91 23.13
CA THR A 28 -5.59 3.85 22.11
C THR A 28 -4.72 5.11 22.11
N ILE A 29 -4.44 5.67 23.29
CA ILE A 29 -3.54 6.82 23.45
C ILE A 29 -2.13 6.45 22.95
N PHE A 30 -1.62 5.29 23.38
CA PHE A 30 -0.30 4.82 22.98
C PHE A 30 -0.20 4.68 21.46
N ASN A 31 -1.17 4.02 20.82
CA ASN A 31 -1.22 3.84 19.37
C ASN A 31 -1.30 5.17 18.61
N ALA A 32 -2.03 6.15 19.16
CA ALA A 32 -2.13 7.49 18.55
C ALA A 32 -0.77 8.20 18.48
N PHE A 33 0.10 8.04 19.48
CA PHE A 33 1.47 8.58 19.45
C PHE A 33 2.43 7.78 18.56
N GLN A 34 2.01 6.60 18.11
CA GLN A 34 2.77 5.80 17.17
C GLN A 34 2.45 6.11 15.71
N ILE A 35 1.54 7.04 15.39
CA ILE A 35 1.23 7.33 13.98
C ILE A 35 2.43 8.02 13.31
N ALA A 36 2.88 7.46 12.19
CA ALA A 36 4.03 7.95 11.44
C ALA A 36 3.62 8.85 10.27
N ALA A 37 2.55 8.47 9.56
CA ALA A 37 2.01 9.22 8.44
C ALA A 37 0.49 9.05 8.31
N LYS A 38 -0.15 9.99 7.63
CA LYS A 38 -1.59 9.95 7.33
C LYS A 38 -1.90 10.43 5.91
N ARG A 39 -3.15 10.20 5.48
CA ARG A 39 -3.63 10.53 4.12
C ARG A 39 -2.70 9.96 3.05
N ILE A 40 -2.40 8.67 3.19
CA ILE A 40 -1.43 7.98 2.34
C ILE A 40 -2.18 7.46 1.11
N ILE A 41 -1.66 7.80 -0.07
CA ILE A 41 -2.11 7.29 -1.36
C ILE A 41 -0.92 6.59 -1.99
N VAL A 42 -1.08 5.31 -2.27
CA VAL A 42 -0.14 4.53 -3.08
C VAL A 42 -0.80 4.29 -4.42
N ARG A 43 -0.12 4.63 -5.52
CA ARG A 43 -0.56 4.29 -6.86
C ARG A 43 0.53 3.45 -7.51
N GLU A 44 0.17 2.26 -7.95
CA GLU A 44 1.05 1.34 -8.67
C GLU A 44 0.47 1.11 -10.07
N SER A 45 1.31 1.20 -11.09
CA SER A 45 0.90 1.07 -12.49
C SER A 45 1.68 -0.06 -13.13
N LEU A 46 0.96 -1.10 -13.54
CA LEU A 46 1.52 -2.34 -14.05
C LEU A 46 1.30 -2.42 -15.57
N ASN A 47 2.33 -2.84 -16.29
CA ASN A 47 2.30 -3.13 -17.72
C ASN A 47 1.63 -4.49 -18.02
N VAL A 48 0.42 -4.67 -17.51
CA VAL A 48 -0.49 -5.78 -17.80
C VAL A 48 -1.60 -5.23 -18.69
N SER A 49 -1.68 -5.77 -19.90
CA SER A 49 -2.58 -5.31 -20.96
C SER A 49 -2.92 -6.44 -21.92
N VAL A 50 -3.82 -6.19 -22.87
CA VAL A 50 -4.13 -7.15 -23.94
C VAL A 50 -2.87 -7.52 -24.73
N ALA A 51 -1.94 -6.57 -24.93
CA ALA A 51 -0.70 -6.78 -25.67
C ALA A 51 0.50 -7.21 -24.81
N SER A 52 0.37 -7.20 -23.48
CA SER A 52 1.40 -7.66 -22.54
C SER A 52 1.50 -9.20 -22.54
N PRO A 53 2.68 -9.79 -22.28
CA PRO A 53 2.81 -11.23 -22.05
C PRO A 53 2.16 -11.68 -20.73
N PHE A 54 1.73 -10.75 -19.88
CA PHE A 54 1.11 -11.04 -18.58
C PHE A 54 -0.40 -10.81 -18.60
N GLU A 55 -1.10 -11.63 -17.83
CA GLU A 55 -2.50 -11.54 -17.45
C GLU A 55 -2.58 -11.19 -15.96
N PHE A 56 -3.37 -10.17 -15.61
CA PHE A 56 -3.62 -9.79 -14.22
C PHE A 56 -4.69 -10.71 -13.62
N LEU A 57 -4.36 -11.42 -12.53
CA LEU A 57 -5.31 -12.31 -11.85
C LEU A 57 -5.93 -11.66 -10.62
N GLY A 58 -5.17 -10.82 -9.91
CA GLY A 58 -5.65 -10.16 -8.71
C GLY A 58 -4.58 -9.38 -7.98
N ALA A 59 -5.03 -8.62 -6.98
CA ALA A 59 -4.19 -7.96 -6.01
C ALA A 59 -4.78 -8.16 -4.62
N GLU A 60 -3.92 -8.27 -3.62
CA GLU A 60 -4.29 -8.30 -2.21
C GLU A 60 -3.40 -7.34 -1.42
N VAL A 61 -3.91 -6.82 -0.31
CA VAL A 61 -3.14 -5.96 0.59
C VAL A 61 -3.14 -6.56 1.98
N LYS A 62 -1.96 -6.60 2.61
CA LYS A 62 -1.78 -7.08 3.98
C LYS A 62 -1.14 -5.99 4.82
N SER A 63 -1.65 -5.79 6.03
CA SER A 63 -1.01 -4.97 7.07
C SER A 63 -0.66 -5.87 8.24
N ASN A 64 0.59 -5.80 8.71
CA ASN A 64 1.02 -6.57 9.88
C ASN A 64 0.34 -6.10 11.20
N LYS A 65 -0.25 -4.89 11.22
CA LYS A 65 -1.01 -4.35 12.36
C LYS A 65 -2.52 -4.25 12.09
N GLY A 66 -2.98 -4.70 10.92
CA GLY A 66 -4.40 -4.75 10.56
C GLY A 66 -5.01 -3.39 10.20
N THR A 67 -4.21 -2.40 9.83
CA THR A 67 -4.74 -1.12 9.34
C THR A 67 -5.64 -1.35 8.13
N PRO A 68 -6.87 -0.81 8.13
CA PRO A 68 -7.76 -0.90 6.98
C PRO A 68 -7.15 -0.16 5.78
N VAL A 69 -7.08 -0.86 4.64
CA VAL A 69 -6.63 -0.29 3.37
C VAL A 69 -7.77 -0.40 2.36
N SER A 70 -8.12 0.71 1.73
CA SER A 70 -9.07 0.71 0.62
C SER A 70 -8.30 0.59 -0.68
N MET A 71 -8.54 -0.48 -1.43
CA MET A 71 -7.89 -0.75 -2.70
C MET A 71 -8.88 -0.60 -3.85
N ASN A 72 -8.47 0.14 -4.88
CA ASN A 72 -9.16 0.24 -6.16
C ASN A 72 -8.25 -0.29 -7.27
N VAL A 73 -8.81 -1.08 -8.18
CA VAL A 73 -8.06 -1.66 -9.31
C VAL A 73 -8.79 -1.28 -10.60
N GLU A 74 -8.09 -0.58 -11.48
CA GLU A 74 -8.59 -0.12 -12.77
C GLU A 74 -7.78 -0.78 -13.89
N VAL A 75 -8.44 -1.61 -14.69
CA VAL A 75 -7.83 -2.27 -15.85
C VAL A 75 -8.08 -1.40 -17.08
N GLU A 76 -7.02 -0.82 -17.62
CA GLU A 76 -7.02 -0.04 -18.86
C GLU A 76 -6.54 -0.89 -20.05
N SER A 77 -6.64 -0.36 -21.26
CA SER A 77 -6.29 -1.10 -22.49
C SER A 77 -4.80 -1.45 -22.59
N ASN A 78 -3.93 -0.69 -21.93
CA ASN A 78 -2.46 -0.80 -21.99
C ASN A 78 -1.77 -0.97 -20.63
N ARG A 79 -2.52 -0.94 -19.52
CA ARG A 79 -1.97 -1.06 -18.16
C ARG A 79 -3.06 -1.43 -17.16
N THR A 80 -2.66 -1.88 -15.97
CA THR A 80 -3.54 -1.98 -14.81
C THR A 80 -3.05 -1.03 -13.74
N VAL A 81 -3.92 -0.20 -13.20
CA VAL A 81 -3.62 0.79 -12.17
C VAL A 81 -4.23 0.34 -10.85
N ILE A 82 -3.40 0.16 -9.84
CA ILE A 82 -3.79 -0.19 -8.47
C ILE A 82 -3.62 1.06 -7.60
N THR A 83 -4.68 1.49 -6.92
CA THR A 83 -4.63 2.63 -6.00
C THR A 83 -5.02 2.18 -4.60
N LEU A 84 -4.12 2.39 -3.64
CA LEU A 84 -4.36 2.15 -2.21
C LEU A 84 -4.59 3.48 -1.52
N ASN A 85 -5.67 3.57 -0.76
CA ASN A 85 -5.97 4.68 0.12
C ASN A 85 -5.89 4.20 1.57
N ILE A 86 -4.96 4.78 2.33
CA ILE A 86 -4.67 4.41 3.71
C ILE A 86 -4.82 5.68 4.56
N SER A 87 -5.68 5.61 5.58
CA SER A 87 -5.97 6.78 6.44
C SER A 87 -4.75 7.20 7.26
N SER A 88 -4.09 6.23 7.90
CA SER A 88 -2.90 6.43 8.73
C SER A 88 -2.10 5.14 8.87
N ILE A 89 -0.79 5.24 9.04
CA ILE A 89 0.10 4.12 9.32
C ILE A 89 0.87 4.36 10.62
N GLN A 90 1.08 3.32 11.41
CA GLN A 90 1.88 3.41 12.63
C GLN A 90 3.38 3.27 12.33
N LYS A 91 4.22 3.70 13.29
CA LYS A 91 5.64 3.37 13.37
C LYS A 91 5.77 1.85 13.40
N ASP A 92 6.74 1.35 12.64
CA ASP A 92 7.05 -0.08 12.49
C ASP A 92 5.92 -0.92 11.87
N GLU A 93 4.88 -0.28 11.33
CA GLU A 93 3.86 -0.96 10.54
C GLU A 93 4.32 -1.11 9.08
N VAL A 94 4.04 -2.27 8.50
CA VAL A 94 4.34 -2.60 7.11
C VAL A 94 3.03 -2.96 6.42
N ILE A 95 2.80 -2.32 5.27
CA ILE A 95 1.69 -2.61 4.36
C ILE A 95 2.30 -3.19 3.09
N GLU A 96 1.90 -4.40 2.75
CA GLU A 96 2.37 -5.15 1.58
C GLU A 96 1.26 -5.18 0.53
N LEU A 97 1.58 -4.77 -0.69
CA LEU A 97 0.75 -4.99 -1.87
C LEU A 97 1.27 -6.23 -2.57
N VAL A 98 0.44 -7.26 -2.67
CA VAL A 98 0.78 -8.49 -3.37
C VAL A 98 -0.03 -8.55 -4.66
N VAL A 99 0.67 -8.61 -5.79
CA VAL A 99 0.06 -8.70 -7.11
C VAL A 99 0.28 -10.11 -7.66
N THR A 100 -0.80 -10.74 -8.12
CA THR A 100 -0.75 -12.06 -8.75
C THR A 100 -0.93 -11.92 -10.26
N LEU A 101 0.08 -12.35 -11.00
CA LEU A 101 0.10 -12.35 -12.46
C LEU A 101 0.31 -13.75 -13.00
N LYS A 102 -0.26 -13.98 -14.19
CA LYS A 102 -0.05 -15.20 -14.98
C LYS A 102 0.59 -14.86 -16.31
N VAL A 103 1.54 -15.66 -16.76
CA VAL A 103 2.08 -15.56 -18.13
C VAL A 103 1.06 -16.13 -19.12
N LYS A 104 0.79 -15.41 -20.21
CA LYS A 104 -0.09 -15.88 -21.28
C LYS A 104 0.55 -17.03 -22.05
N ASP A 105 -0.29 -17.93 -22.54
CA ASP A 105 0.17 -19.13 -23.25
C ASP A 105 0.91 -18.80 -24.57
N ASP A 106 0.67 -17.62 -25.15
CA ASP A 106 1.29 -17.13 -26.38
C ASP A 106 2.46 -16.15 -26.13
N ALA A 107 2.90 -15.99 -24.89
CA ALA A 107 3.96 -15.06 -24.53
C ALA A 107 5.32 -15.46 -25.16
N PRO A 108 6.08 -14.49 -25.70
CA PRO A 108 7.42 -14.76 -26.22
C PRO A 108 8.37 -15.21 -25.10
N THR A 109 9.12 -16.28 -25.35
CA THR A 109 10.07 -16.86 -24.39
C THR A 109 11.48 -16.31 -24.57
N GLY A 110 12.29 -16.40 -23.52
CA GLY A 110 13.72 -16.08 -23.57
C GLY A 110 14.08 -14.59 -23.46
N THR A 111 13.10 -13.68 -23.48
CA THR A 111 13.29 -12.23 -23.24
C THR A 111 12.88 -11.82 -21.82
N HIS A 112 13.54 -10.79 -21.29
CA HIS A 112 13.10 -10.14 -20.05
C HIS A 112 11.98 -9.16 -20.34
N HIS A 113 10.94 -9.19 -19.52
CA HIS A 113 9.82 -8.27 -19.59
C HIS A 113 9.73 -7.46 -18.28
N ASP A 114 9.57 -6.16 -18.42
CA ASP A 114 9.33 -5.26 -17.29
C ASP A 114 7.82 -5.29 -16.97
N VAL A 115 7.49 -5.49 -15.69
CA VAL A 115 6.08 -5.57 -15.23
C VAL A 115 5.53 -4.22 -14.76
N ASN A 116 6.39 -3.31 -14.30
CA ASN A 116 5.96 -2.04 -13.70
C ASN A 116 6.19 -0.85 -14.66
N ILE A 117 5.45 0.23 -14.45
CA ILE A 117 5.56 1.50 -15.20
C ILE A 117 6.05 2.60 -14.25
N ASP A 118 7.38 2.70 -14.12
CA ASP A 118 8.08 3.54 -13.12
C ASP A 118 7.67 5.03 -13.10
N ASN A 119 7.24 5.60 -14.23
CA ASN A 119 6.88 7.02 -14.32
C ASN A 119 5.44 7.33 -13.85
N ASP A 120 4.67 6.29 -13.51
CA ASP A 120 3.25 6.40 -13.19
C ASP A 120 2.95 5.90 -11.76
N SER A 121 3.88 5.15 -11.16
CA SER A 121 3.81 4.67 -9.78
C SER A 121 4.36 5.70 -8.78
N PHE A 122 3.63 5.97 -7.70
CA PHE A 122 4.05 6.89 -6.64
C PHE A 122 3.41 6.59 -5.29
N ILE A 123 4.04 7.09 -4.23
CA ILE A 123 3.46 7.21 -2.90
C ILE A 123 3.34 8.69 -2.52
N GLU A 124 2.22 9.07 -1.95
CA GLU A 124 1.94 10.41 -1.47
C GLU A 124 1.37 10.34 -0.05
N TYR A 125 1.90 11.14 0.87
CA TYR A 125 1.51 11.08 2.28
C TYR A 125 1.78 12.39 3.02
N THR A 126 1.11 12.58 4.15
CA THR A 126 1.43 13.64 5.14
C THR A 126 2.22 13.01 6.29
N ALA A 127 3.49 13.39 6.43
CA ALA A 127 4.33 12.93 7.54
C ALA A 127 3.94 13.63 8.84
N LEU A 128 4.14 12.96 9.98
CA LEU A 128 3.96 13.53 11.31
C LEU A 128 5.30 13.63 12.04
N ASP A 129 5.51 14.72 12.79
CA ASP A 129 6.65 14.83 13.69
C ASP A 129 6.48 13.96 14.96
N ASN A 130 7.50 13.94 15.83
CA ASN A 130 7.45 13.18 17.09
C ASN A 130 6.38 13.66 18.08
N ARG A 131 5.75 14.81 17.84
CA ARG A 131 4.68 15.39 18.64
C ARG A 131 3.29 15.18 17.98
N GLY A 132 3.23 14.58 16.80
CA GLY A 132 2.01 14.34 16.04
C GLY A 132 1.55 15.54 15.18
N ASN A 133 2.40 16.55 14.99
CA ASN A 133 2.07 17.68 14.11
C ASN A 133 2.29 17.30 12.65
N GLU A 134 1.42 17.79 11.78
CA GLU A 134 1.58 17.64 10.33
C GLU A 134 2.85 18.36 9.85
N LEU A 135 3.65 17.63 9.09
CA LEU A 135 4.72 18.17 8.25
C LEU A 135 4.21 18.32 6.81
N ASP A 136 5.10 18.72 5.91
CA ASP A 136 4.76 18.86 4.50
C ASP A 136 4.23 17.56 3.88
N ARG A 137 3.36 17.72 2.88
CA ARG A 137 2.91 16.61 2.04
C ARG A 137 4.06 16.17 1.14
N VAL A 138 4.43 14.90 1.26
CA VAL A 138 5.53 14.31 0.52
C VAL A 138 4.94 13.46 -0.60
N ARG A 139 5.53 13.56 -1.79
CA ARG A 139 5.25 12.67 -2.93
C ARG A 139 6.57 12.11 -3.44
N LEU A 140 6.70 10.79 -3.42
CA LEU A 140 7.88 10.07 -3.88
C LEU A 140 7.49 9.15 -5.04
N PRO A 141 8.30 9.10 -6.12
CA PRO A 141 8.11 8.08 -7.14
C PRO A 141 8.38 6.70 -6.52
N LEU A 142 7.58 5.70 -6.91
CA LEU A 142 7.89 4.32 -6.61
C LEU A 142 8.78 3.80 -7.72
N THR A 143 10.06 3.65 -7.40
CA THR A 143 11.00 2.94 -8.26
C THR A 143 10.96 1.49 -7.82
N SER A 144 10.19 0.66 -8.52
CA SER A 144 10.42 -0.78 -8.39
C SER A 144 11.81 -1.06 -8.97
N ASP A 145 12.58 -1.93 -8.36
CA ASP A 145 13.88 -2.35 -8.90
C ASP A 145 13.64 -3.23 -10.14
N ARG A 146 13.07 -2.67 -11.22
CA ARG A 146 12.70 -3.32 -12.48
C ARG A 146 12.54 -4.83 -12.31
N ASP A 147 11.44 -5.26 -11.71
CA ASP A 147 11.15 -6.70 -11.56
C ASP A 147 11.09 -7.31 -12.96
N ARG A 148 12.26 -7.77 -13.42
CA ARG A 148 12.51 -8.22 -14.77
C ARG A 148 12.29 -9.70 -14.78
N ILE A 149 11.19 -10.08 -15.37
CA ILE A 149 10.78 -11.47 -15.34
C ILE A 149 11.15 -12.08 -16.67
N ARG A 150 11.94 -13.15 -16.58
CA ARG A 150 12.28 -13.98 -17.74
C ARG A 150 11.27 -15.12 -17.81
N ILE A 151 10.64 -15.25 -18.98
CA ILE A 151 9.74 -16.37 -19.27
C ILE A 151 10.58 -17.51 -19.84
N GLU A 152 10.56 -18.66 -19.16
CA GLU A 152 11.24 -19.90 -19.59
C GLU A 152 10.23 -20.91 -20.14
N GLU A 153 10.67 -21.83 -21.00
CA GLU A 153 9.81 -22.92 -21.50
C GLU A 153 9.65 -24.00 -20.41
N GLY A 154 8.41 -24.24 -19.99
CA GLY A 154 8.05 -25.27 -19.00
C GLY A 154 7.61 -24.68 -17.66
N ASP A 155 6.39 -25.06 -17.26
CA ASP A 155 5.61 -24.63 -16.08
C ASP A 155 5.37 -23.12 -15.91
N GLN A 156 4.09 -22.78 -15.67
CA GLN A 156 3.57 -21.42 -15.53
C GLN A 156 4.20 -20.73 -14.31
N PRO A 157 5.05 -19.69 -14.48
CA PRO A 157 5.53 -18.94 -13.34
C PRO A 157 4.37 -18.06 -12.84
N GLU A 158 3.83 -18.39 -11.67
CA GLU A 158 3.10 -17.43 -10.87
C GLU A 158 4.09 -16.37 -10.41
N ILE A 159 3.82 -15.12 -10.78
CA ILE A 159 4.67 -13.99 -10.43
C ILE A 159 4.03 -13.29 -9.25
N ILE A 160 4.76 -13.23 -8.15
CA ILE A 160 4.39 -12.50 -6.94
C ILE A 160 5.33 -11.32 -6.80
N ILE A 161 4.82 -10.11 -7.03
CA ILE A 161 5.53 -8.86 -6.74
C ILE A 161 5.18 -8.47 -5.30
N ARG A 162 6.20 -8.15 -4.49
CA ARG A 162 6.10 -7.81 -3.06
C ARG A 162 6.67 -6.43 -2.80
#